data_AF-A0A6M0A8I1-F1
#
_entry.id   AF-A0A6M0A8I1-F1
#
_cell.length_a   1.000
_cell.length_b   1.000
_cell.length_c   1.000
_cell.angle_alpha   90.00
_cell.angle_beta   90.00
_cell.angle_gamma   90.00
#
_symmetry.space_group_name_H-M   'P 1'
#
loop_
_entity.id
_entity.type
_entity.pdbx_description
1 polymer ?
#
loop_
_entity_poly.entity_id
_entity_poly.type
_entity_poly.pdbx_seq_one_letter_code
_entity_poly.pdbx_strand_id
1 'polypeptide(L)'
;MSDNSGLLMTNNAAAIKAISNYIYQTIVSIQQQHPEWINAKYRNIPWHSSKNQSTLINKLTKGLSCAETKENLQLKVINYLQILLTPEFINSDQYNPLISQIDKFIYPEKNIISSDKITNSLIPDFSTNGTKLVESGIAILLLDVENLHLDIETEKILVDICNYPIQIKVAFANWRSMGKKDEEFHQRGYQLIHVPPGKDSADLKMATVGASIFVNYPTAKEVLVCSSDRGLTHLGTTLQSHGLTVYQVRKYKNQITVLNSQTGESQV
;
A
#
# COMPACT_ATOMS: atom_id res chain seq x y z
N MET A 1 -35.87 -16.00 -6.67
CA MET A 1 -34.79 -15.12 -7.18
C MET A 1 -34.85 -13.87 -6.34
N SER A 2 -33.97 -13.78 -5.35
CA SER A 2 -34.02 -12.70 -4.35
C SER A 2 -32.97 -11.65 -4.71
N ASP A 3 -33.42 -10.39 -4.79
CA ASP A 3 -32.62 -9.20 -5.11
C ASP A 3 -31.46 -9.00 -4.12
N ASN A 4 -30.31 -9.57 -4.43
CA ASN A 4 -29.08 -9.41 -3.65
C ASN A 4 -28.34 -8.09 -3.96
N SER A 5 -28.74 -7.41 -5.04
CA SER A 5 -28.15 -6.14 -5.49
C SER A 5 -28.49 -4.97 -4.57
N GLY A 6 -29.68 -4.98 -3.94
CA GLY A 6 -30.11 -3.94 -2.99
C GLY A 6 -29.32 -3.95 -1.68
N LEU A 7 -28.95 -5.13 -1.18
CA LEU A 7 -28.18 -5.31 0.07
C LEU A 7 -26.70 -4.89 -0.09
N LEU A 8 -26.12 -5.11 -1.26
CA LEU A 8 -24.76 -4.70 -1.59
C LEU A 8 -24.63 -3.17 -1.71
N MET A 9 -25.62 -2.52 -2.34
CA MET A 9 -25.65 -1.06 -2.49
C MET A 9 -25.85 -0.33 -1.16
N THR A 10 -26.71 -0.85 -0.27
CA THR A 10 -26.94 -0.25 1.06
C THR A 10 -25.73 -0.41 1.99
N ASN A 11 -25.05 -1.56 1.94
CA ASN A 11 -23.83 -1.79 2.71
C ASN A 11 -22.68 -0.87 2.28
N ASN A 12 -22.54 -0.61 0.98
CA ASN A 12 -21.49 0.28 0.47
C ASN A 12 -21.75 1.75 0.85
N ALA A 13 -23.01 2.21 0.76
CA ALA A 13 -23.38 3.55 1.17
C ALA A 13 -23.18 3.78 2.69
N ALA A 14 -23.50 2.79 3.51
CA ALA A 14 -23.27 2.84 4.95
C ALA A 14 -21.77 2.90 5.29
N ALA A 15 -20.95 2.07 4.63
CA ALA A 15 -19.51 2.07 4.78
C ALA A 15 -18.89 3.43 4.39
N ILE A 16 -19.26 3.99 3.25
CA ILE A 16 -18.78 5.30 2.78
C ILE A 16 -19.12 6.41 3.78
N LYS A 17 -20.34 6.38 4.33
CA LYS A 17 -20.76 7.36 5.35
C LYS A 17 -19.96 7.19 6.64
N ALA A 18 -19.72 5.95 7.08
CA ALA A 18 -18.90 5.67 8.26
C ALA A 18 -17.47 6.17 8.09
N ILE A 19 -16.83 5.87 6.94
CA ILE A 19 -15.49 6.34 6.59
C ILE A 19 -15.44 7.88 6.57
N SER A 20 -16.41 8.52 5.91
CA SER A 20 -16.46 9.98 5.81
C SER A 20 -16.55 10.66 7.17
N ASN A 21 -17.37 10.11 8.08
CA ASN A 21 -17.47 10.58 9.44
C ASN A 21 -16.18 10.35 10.23
N TYR A 22 -15.57 9.17 10.08
CA TYR A 22 -14.35 8.81 10.80
C TYR A 22 -13.17 9.70 10.40
N ILE A 23 -12.99 9.97 9.10
CA ILE A 23 -11.98 10.92 8.61
C ILE A 23 -12.24 12.31 9.18
N TYR A 24 -13.49 12.79 9.18
CA TYR A 24 -13.82 14.10 9.76
C TYR A 24 -13.47 14.18 11.26
N GLN A 25 -13.83 13.17 12.05
CA GLN A 25 -13.49 13.14 13.48
C GLN A 25 -11.98 13.10 13.72
N THR A 26 -11.26 12.38 12.87
CA THR A 26 -9.80 12.33 12.92
C THR A 26 -9.20 13.71 12.68
N ILE A 27 -9.67 14.44 11.65
CA ILE A 27 -9.23 15.82 11.37
C ILE A 27 -9.55 16.75 12.54
N VAL A 28 -10.74 16.63 13.14
CA VAL A 28 -11.12 17.39 14.33
C VAL A 28 -10.20 17.13 15.52
N SER A 29 -9.83 15.88 15.76
CA SER A 29 -8.92 15.48 16.84
C SER A 29 -7.50 16.01 16.59
N ILE A 30 -6.98 15.86 15.37
CA ILE A 30 -5.66 16.35 14.98
C ILE A 30 -5.60 17.87 15.10
N GLN A 31 -6.65 18.60 14.67
CA GLN A 31 -6.72 20.05 14.79
C GLN A 31 -6.56 20.54 16.24
N GLN A 32 -7.01 19.76 17.23
CA GLN A 32 -6.93 20.09 18.65
C GLN A 32 -5.59 19.73 19.27
N GLN A 33 -5.00 18.59 18.88
CA GLN A 33 -3.81 18.03 19.52
C GLN A 33 -2.51 18.39 18.79
N HIS A 34 -2.54 18.33 17.45
CA HIS A 34 -1.39 18.46 16.57
C HIS A 34 -1.79 19.19 15.26
N PRO A 35 -2.16 20.48 15.29
CA PRO A 35 -2.59 21.21 14.11
C PRO A 35 -1.53 21.22 12.99
N GLU A 36 -0.26 21.07 13.32
CA GLU A 36 0.86 20.93 12.37
C GLU A 36 0.68 19.75 11.41
N TRP A 37 -0.01 18.70 11.83
CA TRP A 37 -0.24 17.49 11.04
C TRP A 37 -1.30 17.64 9.96
N ILE A 38 -2.10 18.72 10.01
CA ILE A 38 -3.00 19.10 8.93
C ILE A 38 -2.24 19.96 7.92
N ASN A 39 -2.45 19.66 6.63
CA ASN A 39 -1.85 20.42 5.55
C ASN A 39 -2.15 21.92 5.71
N ALA A 40 -1.14 22.77 5.50
CA ALA A 40 -1.21 24.21 5.76
C ALA A 40 -2.44 24.90 5.13
N LYS A 41 -2.89 24.43 3.96
CA LYS A 41 -4.09 24.94 3.27
C LYS A 41 -5.38 24.77 4.08
N TYR A 42 -5.44 23.73 4.91
CA TYR A 42 -6.64 23.29 5.63
C TYR A 42 -6.55 23.53 7.14
N ARG A 43 -5.34 23.82 7.65
CA ARG A 43 -5.02 23.98 9.08
C ARG A 43 -5.82 25.08 9.80
N ASN A 44 -6.19 26.15 9.11
CA ASN A 44 -6.91 27.27 9.74
C ASN A 44 -8.44 27.17 9.61
N ILE A 45 -8.95 26.07 9.06
CA ILE A 45 -10.39 25.87 8.90
C ILE A 45 -10.98 25.44 10.26
N PRO A 46 -12.05 26.12 10.75
CA PRO A 46 -12.68 25.73 11.99
C PRO A 46 -13.53 24.47 11.78
N TRP A 47 -12.90 23.30 11.89
CA TRP A 47 -13.53 21.99 11.64
C TRP A 47 -14.66 21.67 12.61
N HIS A 48 -14.66 22.24 13.82
CA HIS A 48 -15.74 22.09 14.81
C HIS A 48 -17.07 22.74 14.39
N SER A 49 -17.08 23.57 13.34
CA SER A 49 -18.32 24.20 12.86
C SER A 49 -19.17 23.22 12.05
N SER A 50 -20.49 23.22 12.31
CA SER A 50 -21.46 22.34 11.62
C SER A 50 -21.47 22.52 10.09
N LYS A 51 -21.18 23.74 9.62
CA LYS A 51 -21.04 24.07 8.20
C LYS A 51 -19.85 23.35 7.57
N ASN A 52 -18.67 23.39 8.20
CA ASN A 52 -17.46 22.75 7.66
C ASN A 52 -17.53 21.23 7.79
N GLN A 53 -18.13 20.72 8.87
CA GLN A 53 -18.46 19.31 9.03
C GLN A 53 -19.28 18.78 7.86
N SER A 54 -20.43 19.41 7.60
CA SER A 54 -21.33 18.99 6.52
C SER A 54 -20.65 19.10 5.15
N THR A 55 -19.87 20.17 4.94
CA THR A 55 -19.13 20.37 3.68
C THR A 55 -18.09 19.29 3.43
N LEU A 56 -17.28 18.92 4.43
CA LEU A 56 -16.24 17.90 4.28
C LEU A 56 -16.87 16.51 4.11
N ILE A 57 -17.84 16.14 4.95
CA ILE A 57 -18.52 14.85 4.87
C ILE A 57 -19.20 14.68 3.50
N ASN A 58 -19.88 15.72 3.00
CA ASN A 58 -20.51 15.66 1.69
C ASN A 58 -19.50 15.52 0.55
N LYS A 59 -18.35 16.22 0.63
CA LYS A 59 -17.27 16.08 -0.36
C LYS A 59 -16.66 14.68 -0.36
N LEU A 60 -16.36 14.14 0.82
CA LEU A 60 -15.84 12.78 0.98
C LEU A 60 -16.85 11.76 0.47
N THR A 61 -18.09 11.81 0.95
CA THR A 61 -19.16 10.89 0.54
C THR A 61 -19.32 10.89 -0.97
N LYS A 62 -19.45 12.08 -1.60
CA LYS A 62 -19.60 12.19 -3.05
C LYS A 62 -18.40 11.62 -3.81
N GLY A 63 -17.17 11.90 -3.38
CA GLY A 63 -15.96 11.44 -4.05
C GLY A 63 -15.70 9.94 -3.90
N LEU A 64 -16.05 9.38 -2.73
CA LEU A 64 -15.95 7.97 -2.40
C LEU A 64 -17.04 7.13 -3.06
N SER A 65 -18.26 7.67 -3.23
CA SER A 65 -19.36 7.01 -3.96
C SER A 65 -19.05 6.70 -5.42
N CYS A 66 -18.04 7.34 -6.02
CA CYS A 66 -17.59 7.04 -7.38
C CYS A 66 -16.63 5.83 -7.44
N ALA A 67 -16.38 5.13 -6.33
CA ALA A 67 -15.56 3.91 -6.33
C ALA A 67 -16.40 2.70 -6.78
N GLU A 68 -15.96 2.03 -7.84
CA GLU A 68 -16.64 0.84 -8.39
C GLU A 68 -16.29 -0.44 -7.63
N THR A 69 -15.11 -0.47 -6.98
CA THR A 69 -14.61 -1.61 -6.21
C THR A 69 -14.14 -1.17 -4.83
N LYS A 70 -13.97 -2.13 -3.91
CA LYS A 70 -13.47 -1.88 -2.56
C LYS A 70 -12.02 -1.38 -2.56
N GLU A 71 -11.23 -1.88 -3.50
CA GLU A 71 -9.83 -1.51 -3.69
C GLU A 71 -9.73 -0.06 -4.19
N ASN A 72 -10.59 0.33 -5.14
CA ASN A 72 -10.68 1.72 -5.61
C ASN A 72 -11.20 2.66 -4.51
N LEU A 73 -12.11 2.17 -3.65
CA LEU A 73 -12.57 2.91 -2.48
C LEU A 73 -11.41 3.19 -1.52
N GLN A 74 -10.61 2.17 -1.20
CA GLN A 74 -9.43 2.29 -0.33
C GLN A 74 -8.41 3.28 -0.89
N LEU A 75 -8.08 3.19 -2.18
CA LEU A 75 -7.16 4.12 -2.85
C LEU A 75 -7.68 5.57 -2.80
N LYS A 76 -8.97 5.79 -3.05
CA LYS A 76 -9.58 7.12 -2.95
C LYS A 76 -9.50 7.67 -1.53
N VAL A 77 -9.70 6.84 -0.50
CA VAL A 77 -9.55 7.28 0.89
C VAL A 77 -8.11 7.71 1.18
N ILE A 78 -7.12 6.92 0.79
CA ILE A 78 -5.70 7.25 0.96
C ILE A 78 -5.38 8.58 0.26
N ASN A 79 -5.84 8.78 -0.97
CA ASN A 79 -5.65 10.04 -1.70
C ASN A 79 -6.27 11.25 -0.96
N TYR A 80 -7.46 11.10 -0.38
CA TYR A 80 -8.07 12.16 0.42
C TYR A 80 -7.26 12.47 1.68
N LEU A 81 -6.75 11.44 2.37
CA LEU A 81 -5.91 11.62 3.54
C LEU A 81 -4.60 12.35 3.19
N GLN A 82 -3.97 12.00 2.06
CA GLN A 82 -2.74 12.66 1.57
C GLN A 82 -2.97 14.12 1.17
N ILE A 83 -4.19 14.49 0.77
CA ILE A 83 -4.55 15.89 0.50
C ILE A 83 -4.73 16.67 1.81
N LEU A 84 -5.37 16.06 2.81
CA LEU A 84 -5.77 16.72 4.05
C LEU A 84 -4.63 16.78 5.08
N LEU A 85 -3.76 15.78 5.09
CA LEU A 85 -2.75 15.55 6.12
C LEU A 85 -1.35 15.73 5.55
N THR A 86 -0.42 16.00 6.43
CA THR A 86 0.99 16.20 6.09
C THR A 86 1.76 14.87 6.03
N PRO A 87 2.89 14.81 5.33
CA PRO A 87 3.78 13.65 5.36
C PRO A 87 4.21 13.26 6.78
N GLU A 88 4.39 14.23 7.67
CA GLU A 88 4.75 14.02 9.07
C GLU A 88 3.69 13.19 9.80
N PHE A 89 2.40 13.43 9.54
CA PHE A 89 1.33 12.60 10.09
C PHE A 89 1.32 11.20 9.47
N ILE A 90 1.48 11.11 8.15
CA ILE A 90 1.46 9.84 7.42
C ILE A 90 2.58 8.90 7.89
N ASN A 91 3.72 9.48 8.25
CA ASN A 91 4.88 8.76 8.78
C ASN A 91 4.81 8.54 10.31
N SER A 92 3.74 8.98 10.98
CA SER A 92 3.57 8.80 12.42
C SER A 92 2.90 7.47 12.75
N ASP A 93 3.09 6.99 13.98
CA ASP A 93 2.44 5.79 14.51
C ASP A 93 0.90 5.90 14.55
N GLN A 94 0.33 7.11 14.39
CA GLN A 94 -1.11 7.34 14.40
C GLN A 94 -1.78 7.05 13.05
N TYR A 95 -1.00 7.01 11.95
CA TYR A 95 -1.54 6.76 10.62
C TYR A 95 -2.01 5.32 10.44
N ASN A 96 -1.26 4.33 10.93
CA ASN A 96 -1.60 2.92 10.78
C ASN A 96 -2.92 2.54 11.49
N PRO A 97 -3.17 2.98 12.75
CA PRO A 97 -4.48 2.78 13.40
C PRO A 97 -5.64 3.44 12.65
N LEU A 98 -5.43 4.62 12.05
CA LEU A 98 -6.42 5.30 11.22
C LEU A 98 -6.79 4.45 10.00
N ILE A 99 -5.80 3.98 9.25
CA ILE A 99 -6.04 3.13 8.07
C ILE A 99 -6.67 1.79 8.45
N SER A 100 -6.19 1.13 9.51
CA SER A 100 -6.77 -0.14 9.99
C SER A 100 -8.26 -0.01 10.35
N GLN A 101 -8.66 1.10 10.98
CA GLN A 101 -10.07 1.35 11.28
C GLN A 101 -10.90 1.63 10.02
N ILE A 102 -10.31 2.32 9.03
CA ILE A 102 -10.94 2.55 7.73
C ILE A 102 -11.16 1.23 6.99
N ASP A 103 -10.15 0.36 6.99
CA ASP A 103 -10.21 -0.94 6.32
C ASP A 103 -11.30 -1.84 6.90
N LYS A 104 -11.55 -1.78 8.21
CA LYS A 104 -12.69 -2.48 8.83
C LYS A 104 -14.05 -2.02 8.31
N PHE A 105 -14.18 -0.76 7.88
CA PHE A 105 -15.41 -0.28 7.23
C PHE A 105 -15.54 -0.79 5.78
N ILE A 106 -14.43 -0.99 5.07
CA ILE A 106 -14.40 -1.46 3.67
C ILE A 106 -14.54 -2.98 3.58
N TYR A 107 -13.88 -3.68 4.49
CA TYR A 107 -13.81 -5.13 4.63
C TYR A 107 -14.34 -5.55 6.00
N PRO A 108 -15.65 -5.41 6.27
CA PRO A 108 -16.22 -5.94 7.49
C PRO A 108 -16.00 -7.46 7.48
N GLU A 109 -15.18 -7.97 8.42
CA GLU A 109 -14.91 -9.39 8.54
C GLU A 109 -16.22 -10.18 8.61
N LYS A 110 -16.37 -11.18 7.74
CA LYS A 110 -17.35 -12.24 7.99
C LYS A 110 -16.80 -13.07 9.15
N ASN A 111 -17.41 -12.96 10.33
CA ASN A 111 -17.23 -13.91 11.41
C ASN A 111 -17.52 -15.33 10.88
N ILE A 112 -16.47 -16.07 10.51
CA ILE A 112 -16.56 -17.51 10.32
C ILE A 112 -16.45 -18.12 11.71
N ILE A 113 -17.58 -18.61 12.20
CA ILE A 113 -17.66 -19.49 13.36
C ILE A 113 -16.96 -20.79 12.95
N SER A 114 -15.69 -20.96 13.30
CA SER A 114 -15.04 -22.26 13.27
C SER A 114 -15.52 -23.07 14.47
N SER A 115 -16.49 -23.95 14.21
CA SER A 115 -16.54 -25.25 14.88
C SER A 115 -15.20 -25.92 14.65
N ASP A 116 -14.48 -26.26 15.72
CA ASP A 116 -14.29 -27.66 16.04
C ASP A 116 -13.86 -27.86 17.48
N LYS A 117 -14.56 -28.82 18.10
CA LYS A 117 -14.43 -29.27 19.47
C LYS A 117 -13.23 -30.20 19.60
N ILE A 118 -12.41 -29.89 20.62
CA ILE A 118 -11.98 -30.80 21.71
C ILE A 118 -11.25 -32.09 21.30
N THR A 119 -9.97 -32.19 21.67
CA THR A 119 -9.53 -33.16 22.70
C THR A 119 -8.20 -32.76 23.35
N ASN A 120 -8.35 -32.23 24.56
CA ASN A 120 -7.51 -32.27 25.76
C ASN A 120 -6.23 -33.14 25.75
N SER A 121 -5.12 -32.53 26.18
CA SER A 121 -4.36 -32.98 27.35
C SER A 121 -3.59 -31.81 28.01
N LEU A 122 -4.22 -31.25 29.05
CA LEU A 122 -3.67 -30.86 30.36
C LEU A 122 -2.35 -30.02 30.47
N ILE A 123 -2.60 -28.71 30.56
CA ILE A 123 -2.04 -27.60 31.37
C ILE A 123 -1.84 -28.02 32.87
N PRO A 124 -1.19 -27.29 33.84
CA PRO A 124 -0.98 -25.81 33.98
C PRO A 124 0.32 -25.35 34.71
N ASP A 125 0.70 -24.09 34.96
CA ASP A 125 0.28 -22.69 34.74
C ASP A 125 1.56 -21.84 35.03
N PHE A 126 1.84 -20.66 34.45
CA PHE A 126 1.25 -19.38 34.81
C PHE A 126 1.41 -18.33 33.68
N SER A 127 0.24 -17.90 33.16
CA SER A 127 -0.19 -16.54 32.72
C SER A 127 0.80 -15.37 32.93
N THR A 128 1.03 -14.45 31.99
CA THR A 128 0.02 -13.54 31.38
C THR A 128 0.31 -13.11 29.94
N ASN A 129 -0.71 -13.27 29.08
CA ASN A 129 -1.12 -12.47 27.92
C ASN A 129 -0.15 -11.42 27.34
N GLY A 130 0.30 -11.69 26.11
CA GLY A 130 0.77 -10.68 25.16
C GLY A 130 0.56 -11.19 23.75
N THR A 131 -0.51 -10.71 23.10
CA THR A 131 -0.77 -10.79 21.66
C THR A 131 0.52 -10.87 20.84
N LYS A 132 0.69 -11.93 20.05
CA LYS A 132 1.66 -11.92 18.94
C LYS A 132 1.33 -10.70 18.07
N LEU A 133 2.16 -9.66 18.18
CA LEU A 133 2.19 -8.53 17.26
C LEU A 133 2.30 -9.11 15.85
N VAL A 134 1.22 -9.04 15.08
CA VAL A 134 1.29 -9.23 13.64
C VAL A 134 2.01 -7.98 13.13
N GLU A 135 3.31 -8.06 12.89
CA GLU A 135 4.08 -6.95 12.33
C GLU A 135 3.43 -6.54 11.00
N SER A 136 2.85 -5.33 10.96
CA SER A 136 2.30 -4.75 9.74
C SER A 136 3.45 -4.28 8.86
N GLY A 137 3.92 -5.15 7.99
CA GLY A 137 4.92 -4.85 6.96
C GLY A 137 4.30 -4.58 5.61
N ILE A 138 5.07 -3.94 4.73
CA ILE A 138 4.71 -3.77 3.32
C ILE A 138 5.77 -4.36 2.41
N ALA A 139 5.34 -4.74 1.21
CA ALA A 139 6.22 -5.05 0.10
C ALA A 139 6.30 -3.84 -0.85
N ILE A 140 7.50 -3.61 -1.39
CA ILE A 140 7.77 -2.56 -2.37
C ILE A 140 8.26 -3.19 -3.67
N LEU A 141 7.62 -2.85 -4.78
CA LEU A 141 8.02 -3.29 -6.10
C LEU A 141 8.78 -2.17 -6.81
N LEU A 142 10.04 -2.42 -7.13
CA LEU A 142 10.89 -1.54 -7.93
C LEU A 142 11.03 -2.17 -9.32
N LEU A 143 10.55 -1.49 -10.35
CA LEU A 143 10.50 -1.97 -11.72
C LEU A 143 11.42 -1.19 -12.64
N ASP A 144 12.36 -1.88 -13.26
CA ASP A 144 13.01 -1.41 -14.48
C ASP A 144 12.17 -1.81 -15.70
N VAL A 145 11.49 -0.84 -16.30
CA VAL A 145 10.57 -1.06 -17.43
C VAL A 145 11.32 -1.37 -18.72
N GLU A 146 12.57 -0.91 -18.86
CA GLU A 146 13.39 -1.16 -20.06
C GLU A 146 13.86 -2.62 -20.09
N ASN A 147 14.20 -3.17 -18.92
CA ASN A 147 14.69 -4.54 -18.79
C ASN A 147 13.59 -5.58 -18.55
N LEU A 148 12.44 -5.18 -17.98
CA LEU A 148 11.38 -6.10 -17.58
C LEU A 148 9.98 -5.55 -17.88
N HIS A 149 9.25 -6.19 -18.79
CA HIS A 149 7.84 -5.90 -19.01
C HIS A 149 6.96 -6.75 -18.10
N LEU A 150 6.32 -6.09 -17.12
CA LEU A 150 5.30 -6.68 -16.25
C LEU A 150 3.90 -6.38 -16.78
N ASP A 151 3.14 -7.43 -17.09
CA ASP A 151 1.70 -7.35 -17.34
C ASP A 151 0.90 -7.61 -16.04
N ILE A 152 -0.41 -7.52 -16.14
CA ILE A 152 -1.33 -7.69 -15.00
C ILE A 152 -1.25 -9.11 -14.42
N GLU A 153 -1.05 -10.12 -15.28
CA GLU A 153 -0.95 -11.51 -14.84
C GLU A 153 0.34 -11.73 -14.04
N THR A 154 1.45 -11.22 -14.54
CA THR A 154 2.74 -11.28 -13.84
C THR A 154 2.68 -10.57 -12.49
N GLU A 155 2.02 -9.41 -12.40
CA GLU A 155 1.86 -8.73 -11.12
C GLU A 155 1.09 -9.56 -10.08
N LYS A 156 0.08 -10.31 -10.50
CA LYS A 156 -0.66 -11.19 -9.58
C LYS A 156 0.25 -12.28 -9.02
N ILE A 157 1.07 -12.89 -9.87
CA ILE A 157 2.08 -13.86 -9.45
C ILE A 157 3.01 -13.25 -8.40
N LEU A 158 3.48 -12.01 -8.62
CA LEU A 158 4.35 -11.33 -7.65
C LEU A 158 3.64 -11.05 -6.32
N VAL A 159 2.35 -10.69 -6.35
CA VAL A 159 1.54 -10.52 -5.14
C VAL A 159 1.44 -11.83 -4.35
N ASP A 160 1.21 -12.95 -5.03
CA ASP A 160 1.06 -14.26 -4.40
C ASP A 160 2.37 -14.79 -3.78
N ILE A 161 3.52 -14.33 -4.26
CA ILE A 161 4.84 -14.72 -3.75
C ILE A 161 5.22 -13.94 -2.48
N CYS A 162 4.72 -12.72 -2.31
CA CYS A 162 5.08 -11.87 -1.18
C CYS A 162 4.34 -12.29 0.09
N ASN A 163 5.03 -12.22 1.25
CA ASN A 163 4.36 -12.42 2.54
C ASN A 163 3.65 -11.13 3.00
N TYR A 164 4.09 -9.99 2.48
CA TYR A 164 3.50 -8.68 2.77
C TYR A 164 2.81 -8.10 1.53
N PRO A 165 1.73 -7.32 1.70
CA PRO A 165 1.03 -6.73 0.57
C PRO A 165 1.94 -5.72 -0.17
N ILE A 166 1.95 -5.82 -1.50
CA ILE A 166 2.63 -4.84 -2.36
C ILE A 166 1.83 -3.54 -2.34
N GLN A 167 2.29 -2.56 -1.57
CA GLN A 167 1.62 -1.25 -1.43
C GLN A 167 2.29 -0.15 -2.26
N ILE A 168 3.60 -0.25 -2.47
CA ILE A 168 4.37 0.75 -3.20
C ILE A 168 4.90 0.11 -4.48
N LYS A 169 4.59 0.73 -5.62
CA LYS A 169 5.11 0.33 -6.94
C LYS A 169 5.83 1.53 -7.54
N VAL A 170 7.09 1.35 -7.92
CA VAL A 170 7.92 2.40 -8.52
C VAL A 170 8.45 1.88 -9.84
N ALA A 171 8.22 2.61 -10.93
CA ALA A 171 8.72 2.27 -12.25
C ALA A 171 9.77 3.27 -12.71
N PHE A 172 10.90 2.77 -13.19
CA PHE A 172 12.02 3.54 -13.73
C PHE A 172 12.07 3.34 -15.24
N ALA A 173 12.02 4.43 -16.01
CA ALA A 173 12.14 4.36 -17.46
C ALA A 173 12.47 5.72 -18.06
N ASN A 174 13.04 5.72 -19.28
CA ASN A 174 12.96 6.88 -20.13
C ASN A 174 11.54 6.99 -20.72
N TRP A 175 10.61 7.59 -19.95
CA TRP A 175 9.21 7.73 -20.35
C TRP A 175 9.02 8.44 -21.70
N ARG A 176 9.94 9.33 -22.10
CA ARG A 176 9.87 9.99 -23.42
C ARG A 176 10.01 9.01 -24.59
N SER A 177 10.70 7.89 -24.40
CA SER A 177 10.84 6.83 -25.41
C SER A 177 9.82 5.70 -25.26
N MET A 178 8.94 5.76 -24.26
CA MET A 178 8.02 4.66 -23.92
C MET A 178 6.60 4.81 -24.48
N GLY A 179 6.35 5.83 -25.31
CA GLY A 179 5.02 6.07 -25.90
C GLY A 179 3.97 6.30 -24.82
N LYS A 180 2.86 5.54 -24.84
CA LYS A 180 1.75 5.65 -23.88
C LYS A 180 1.86 4.71 -22.66
N LYS A 181 3.01 4.07 -22.46
CA LYS A 181 3.18 3.12 -21.34
C LYS A 181 3.20 3.83 -19.99
N ASP A 182 3.59 5.09 -19.95
CA ASP A 182 3.50 5.93 -18.75
C ASP A 182 2.05 6.01 -18.25
N GLU A 183 1.08 6.28 -19.13
CA GLU A 183 -0.35 6.29 -18.79
C GLU A 183 -0.80 4.94 -18.22
N GLU A 184 -0.39 3.83 -18.85
CA GLU A 184 -0.73 2.47 -18.40
C GLU A 184 -0.19 2.19 -16.98
N PHE A 185 1.10 2.42 -16.75
CA PHE A 185 1.71 2.17 -15.44
C PHE A 185 1.16 3.13 -14.37
N HIS A 186 0.87 4.38 -14.72
CA HIS A 186 0.22 5.31 -13.80
C HIS A 186 -1.18 4.83 -13.39
N GLN A 187 -2.00 4.34 -14.34
CA GLN A 187 -3.31 3.77 -14.05
C GLN A 187 -3.24 2.51 -13.17
N ARG A 188 -2.15 1.74 -13.28
CA ARG A 188 -1.85 0.56 -12.45
C ARG A 188 -1.29 0.91 -11.06
N GLY A 189 -1.16 2.20 -10.74
CA GLY A 189 -0.74 2.69 -9.43
C GLY A 189 0.77 2.83 -9.24
N TYR A 190 1.55 2.84 -10.33
CA TYR A 190 3.00 3.07 -10.23
C TYR A 190 3.34 4.53 -10.05
N GLN A 191 4.27 4.79 -9.15
CA GLN A 191 5.04 6.02 -9.13
C GLN A 191 6.06 5.98 -10.27
N LEU A 192 5.96 6.92 -11.19
CA LEU A 192 6.82 6.96 -12.37
C LEU A 192 8.04 7.83 -12.12
N ILE A 193 9.23 7.24 -12.18
CA ILE A 193 10.51 7.96 -12.09
C ILE A 193 11.11 8.04 -13.49
N HIS A 194 11.22 9.27 -14.01
CA HIS A 194 11.87 9.51 -15.29
C HIS A 194 13.39 9.39 -15.16
N VAL A 195 14.00 8.67 -16.10
CA VAL A 195 15.46 8.66 -16.29
C VAL A 195 15.85 9.24 -17.64
N PRO A 196 16.99 9.96 -17.71
CA PRO A 196 17.50 10.48 -18.97
C PRO A 196 17.96 9.33 -19.89
N PRO A 197 17.97 9.56 -21.22
CA PRO A 197 18.52 8.59 -22.16
C PRO A 197 19.99 8.32 -21.84
N GLY A 198 20.35 7.05 -21.78
CA GLY A 198 21.71 6.61 -21.49
C GLY A 198 21.70 5.13 -21.15
N LYS A 199 22.80 4.44 -21.49
CA LYS A 199 22.96 3.04 -21.12
C LYS A 199 23.01 2.94 -19.60
N ASP A 200 22.26 1.98 -19.03
CA ASP A 200 22.21 1.69 -17.59
C ASP A 200 21.67 2.86 -16.73
N SER A 201 21.05 3.88 -17.34
CA SER A 201 20.49 5.04 -16.62
C SER A 201 19.33 4.65 -15.69
N ALA A 202 18.48 3.72 -16.13
CA ALA A 202 17.37 3.19 -15.34
C ALA A 202 17.90 2.44 -14.12
N ASP A 203 18.83 1.50 -14.33
CA ASP A 203 19.48 0.72 -13.29
C ASP A 203 20.20 1.61 -12.26
N LEU A 204 20.96 2.61 -12.70
CA LEU A 204 21.68 3.52 -11.79
C LEU A 204 20.71 4.35 -10.93
N LYS A 205 19.62 4.85 -11.53
CA LYS A 205 18.61 5.60 -10.78
C LYS A 205 17.87 4.70 -9.81
N MET A 206 17.53 3.48 -10.22
CA MET A 206 16.89 2.47 -9.38
C MET A 206 17.80 2.08 -8.21
N ALA A 207 19.10 1.87 -8.44
CA ALA A 207 20.08 1.61 -7.39
C ALA A 207 20.14 2.77 -6.39
N THR A 208 20.21 4.01 -6.89
CA THR A 208 20.33 5.20 -6.03
C THR A 208 19.08 5.44 -5.20
N VAL A 209 17.90 5.45 -5.83
CA VAL A 209 16.62 5.68 -5.14
C VAL A 209 16.27 4.50 -4.26
N GLY A 210 16.39 3.28 -4.81
CA GLY A 210 16.11 2.03 -4.12
C GLY A 210 16.96 1.83 -2.87
N ALA A 211 18.25 2.22 -2.89
CA ALA A 211 19.12 2.10 -1.71
C ALA A 211 18.67 2.95 -0.52
N SER A 212 17.80 3.94 -0.74
CA SER A 212 17.23 4.79 0.32
C SER A 212 15.76 4.49 0.61
N ILE A 213 15.22 3.40 0.04
CA ILE A 213 13.78 3.14 0.09
C ILE A 213 13.27 2.95 1.53
N PHE A 214 14.08 2.35 2.40
CA PHE A 214 13.75 2.15 3.82
C PHE A 214 13.67 3.47 4.61
N VAL A 215 14.31 4.55 4.13
CA VAL A 215 14.22 5.88 4.77
C VAL A 215 12.83 6.46 4.54
N ASN A 216 12.31 6.30 3.33
CA ASN A 216 10.99 6.81 2.96
C ASN A 216 9.85 5.85 3.33
N TYR A 217 10.17 4.56 3.51
CA TYR A 217 9.22 3.51 3.84
C TYR A 217 9.76 2.61 4.97
N PRO A 218 9.75 3.08 6.22
CA PRO A 218 10.30 2.33 7.36
C PRO A 218 9.56 1.01 7.66
N THR A 219 8.32 0.87 7.19
CA THR A 219 7.50 -0.34 7.32
C THR A 219 7.78 -1.37 6.22
N ALA A 220 8.68 -1.07 5.28
CA ALA A 220 9.10 -2.03 4.28
C ALA A 220 9.69 -3.27 4.99
N LYS A 221 9.20 -4.44 4.60
CA LYS A 221 9.74 -5.73 5.02
C LYS A 221 10.23 -6.53 3.82
N GLU A 222 9.62 -6.32 2.66
CA GLU A 222 9.97 -6.98 1.42
C GLU A 222 10.22 -5.96 0.30
N VAL A 223 11.21 -6.24 -0.55
CA VAL A 223 11.46 -5.46 -1.77
C VAL A 223 11.63 -6.41 -2.95
N LEU A 224 10.82 -6.22 -3.98
CA LEU A 224 10.98 -6.86 -5.26
C LEU A 224 11.82 -5.96 -6.16
N VAL A 225 13.00 -6.44 -6.51
CA VAL A 225 13.91 -5.81 -7.46
C VAL A 225 13.66 -6.46 -8.82
N CYS A 226 12.83 -5.81 -9.63
CA CYS A 226 12.39 -6.29 -10.93
C CYS A 226 13.29 -5.75 -12.04
N SER A 227 14.41 -6.44 -12.28
CA SER A 227 15.34 -6.16 -13.38
C SER A 227 16.14 -7.41 -13.72
N SER A 228 16.55 -7.51 -15.00
CA SER A 228 17.39 -8.60 -15.49
C SER A 228 18.89 -8.29 -15.40
N ASP A 229 19.28 -7.08 -15.00
CA ASP A 229 20.68 -6.67 -14.89
C ASP A 229 21.34 -7.17 -13.59
N ARG A 230 22.57 -7.66 -13.72
CA ARG A 230 23.44 -8.03 -12.60
C ARG A 230 23.95 -6.79 -11.85
N GLY A 231 23.94 -5.61 -12.47
CA GLY A 231 24.33 -4.34 -11.85
C GLY A 231 23.57 -4.02 -10.56
N LEU A 232 22.34 -4.51 -10.41
CA LEU A 232 21.49 -4.29 -9.25
C LEU A 232 21.73 -5.27 -8.09
N THR A 233 22.72 -6.16 -8.20
CA THR A 233 23.13 -7.05 -7.09
C THR A 233 23.54 -6.26 -5.85
N HIS A 234 24.23 -5.12 -6.03
CA HIS A 234 24.64 -4.26 -4.92
C HIS A 234 23.46 -3.56 -4.25
N LEU A 235 22.42 -3.21 -5.01
CA LEU A 235 21.16 -2.70 -4.46
C LEU A 235 20.53 -3.77 -3.55
N GLY A 236 20.38 -5.00 -4.05
CA GLY A 236 19.83 -6.10 -3.26
C GLY A 236 20.61 -6.34 -1.96
N THR A 237 21.94 -6.38 -2.04
CA THR A 237 22.82 -6.53 -0.86
C THR A 237 22.62 -5.41 0.15
N THR A 238 22.50 -4.16 -0.32
CA THR A 238 22.28 -2.99 0.53
C THR A 238 20.91 -3.05 1.22
N LEU A 239 19.87 -3.46 0.50
CA LEU A 239 18.53 -3.63 1.09
C LEU A 239 18.52 -4.73 2.16
N GLN A 240 19.18 -5.86 1.89
CA GLN A 240 19.31 -6.96 2.85
C GLN A 240 20.09 -6.57 4.11
N SER A 241 21.15 -5.77 3.98
CA SER A 241 21.91 -5.31 5.16
C SER A 241 21.10 -4.39 6.07
N HIS A 242 20.01 -3.80 5.55
CA HIS A 242 19.04 -3.02 6.32
C HIS A 242 17.84 -3.85 6.81
N GLY A 243 17.92 -5.19 6.74
CA GLY A 243 16.93 -6.09 7.31
C GLY A 243 15.71 -6.36 6.42
N LEU A 244 15.78 -5.99 5.14
CA LEU A 244 14.70 -6.25 4.17
C LEU A 244 14.89 -7.62 3.51
N THR A 245 13.79 -8.35 3.35
CA THR A 245 13.76 -9.52 2.47
C THR A 245 13.74 -9.04 1.02
N VAL A 246 14.68 -9.51 0.21
CA VAL A 246 14.82 -9.07 -1.20
C VAL A 246 14.49 -10.19 -2.15
N TYR A 247 13.52 -9.95 -3.02
CA TYR A 247 13.17 -10.81 -4.14
C TYR A 247 13.75 -10.24 -5.44
N GLN A 248 14.63 -10.99 -6.10
CA GLN A 248 15.10 -10.63 -7.43
C GLN A 248 14.16 -11.24 -8.46
N VAL A 249 13.48 -10.38 -9.21
CA VAL A 249 12.53 -10.79 -10.24
C VAL A 249 13.19 -10.58 -11.59
N ARG A 250 13.33 -11.67 -12.35
CA ARG A 250 13.92 -11.67 -13.69
C ARG A 250 12.94 -12.29 -14.68
N LYS A 251 13.01 -11.89 -15.95
CA LYS A 251 12.31 -12.60 -17.03
C LYS A 251 13.32 -13.25 -17.93
N TYR A 252 13.15 -14.55 -18.12
CA TYR A 252 13.88 -15.29 -19.13
C TYR A 252 12.89 -15.85 -20.14
N LYS A 253 13.02 -15.39 -21.40
CA LYS A 253 12.05 -15.64 -22.47
C LYS A 253 10.64 -15.18 -22.07
N ASN A 254 9.79 -16.10 -21.63
CA ASN A 254 8.39 -15.85 -21.27
C ASN A 254 8.05 -16.30 -19.85
N GLN A 255 9.05 -16.66 -19.05
CA GLN A 255 8.88 -17.07 -17.65
C GLN A 255 9.51 -16.04 -16.73
N ILE A 256 8.83 -15.80 -15.61
CA ILE A 256 9.28 -14.90 -14.56
C ILE A 256 9.88 -15.77 -13.48
N THR A 257 11.11 -15.47 -13.09
CA THR A 257 11.79 -16.17 -12.00
C THR A 257 11.95 -15.20 -10.86
N VAL A 258 11.49 -15.61 -9.68
CA VAL A 258 11.61 -14.84 -8.44
C VAL A 258 12.57 -15.58 -7.52
N LEU A 259 13.74 -14.99 -7.29
CA LEU A 259 14.76 -15.50 -6.38
C LEU A 259 14.68 -14.76 -5.05
N ASN A 260 14.40 -15.47 -3.97
CA ASN A 260 14.58 -14.94 -2.62
C ASN A 260 16.08 -14.88 -2.32
N SER A 261 16.61 -13.65 -2.20
CA SER A 261 18.06 -13.43 -2.01
C SER A 261 18.55 -13.84 -0.62
N GLN A 262 17.65 -14.07 0.35
CA GLN A 262 17.97 -14.48 1.71
C GLN A 262 18.03 -16.00 1.85
N THR A 263 17.09 -16.73 1.24
CA THR A 263 17.03 -18.21 1.31
C THR A 263 17.72 -18.90 0.13
N GLY A 264 17.91 -18.20 -0.99
CA GLY A 264 18.41 -18.78 -2.24
C GLY A 264 17.34 -19.55 -3.03
N GLU A 265 16.10 -19.62 -2.52
CA GLU A 265 14.99 -20.31 -3.19
C GLU A 265 14.51 -19.53 -4.41
N SER A 266 14.22 -20.25 -5.50
CA SER A 266 13.71 -19.69 -6.74
C SER A 266 12.34 -20.28 -7.08
N GLN A 267 11.40 -19.42 -7.44
CA GLN A 267 10.08 -19.79 -7.96
C GLN A 267 9.94 -19.30 -9.41
N VAL A 268 9.24 -20.08 -10.25
CA VAL A 268 9.03 -19.83 -11.69
C VAL A 268 7.54 -19.78 -11.99
#